data_AF-A0A0N0UXA8-F1
#
_entry.id   AF-A0A0N0UXA8-F1
#
_cell.length_a   1.000
_cell.length_b   1.000
_cell.length_c   1.000
_cell.angle_alpha   90.00
_cell.angle_beta   90.00
_cell.angle_gamma   90.00
#
_symmetry.space_group_name_H-M   'P 1'
#
loop_
_entity.id
_entity.type
_entity.pdbx_description
1 polymer ?
#
loop_
_entity_poly.entity_id
_entity_poly.type
_entity_poly.pdbx_seq_one_letter_code
_entity_poly.pdbx_strand_id
1 'polypeptide(L)'
;MFGIFKETEKVMDTYEQMQTILKSFLTYDLRELPSRYEFWYRVAIRQEELRTLQAAHRAKISMISAVGRFHQVQYNSITQKLAKLERLADIYKMFCIEEEREVLNHRLHFHKETIAALYEHIQQKELYTYCDTVQQQFWEAVREDLLNAVAHLD
;
A
#
# COMPACT_ATOMS: atom_id res chain seq x y z
N MET A 1 22.06 43.75 -4.60
CA MET A 1 22.70 42.46 -4.27
C MET A 1 21.60 41.56 -3.74
N PHE A 2 20.96 40.78 -4.63
CA PHE A 2 19.88 39.86 -4.23
C PHE A 2 20.52 38.56 -3.77
N GLY A 3 20.40 38.26 -2.48
CA GLY A 3 20.77 36.96 -1.94
C GLY A 3 19.83 35.90 -2.49
N ILE A 4 20.36 35.03 -3.36
CA ILE A 4 19.68 33.80 -3.75
C ILE A 4 19.70 32.92 -2.50
N PHE A 5 18.58 32.87 -1.78
CA PHE A 5 18.36 31.81 -0.80
C PHE A 5 18.35 30.50 -1.60
N LYS A 6 19.44 29.71 -1.47
CA LYS A 6 19.37 28.29 -1.78
C LYS A 6 18.35 27.72 -0.81
N GLU A 7 17.16 27.41 -1.29
CA GLU A 7 16.26 26.50 -0.59
C GLU A 7 17.08 25.24 -0.33
N THR A 8 17.46 25.01 0.92
CA THR A 8 18.02 23.74 1.34
C THR A 8 16.93 22.71 1.10
N GLU A 9 17.14 21.84 0.11
CA GLU A 9 16.30 20.68 -0.15
C GLU A 9 16.01 20.01 1.18
N LYS A 10 14.74 20.01 1.58
CA LYS A 10 14.32 19.38 2.83
C LYS A 10 14.58 17.88 2.68
N VAL A 11 15.60 17.38 3.35
CA VAL A 11 15.86 15.94 3.42
C VAL A 11 14.70 15.31 4.18
N MET A 12 13.85 14.58 3.46
CA MET A 12 12.76 13.82 4.08
C MET A 12 13.36 12.71 4.94
N ASP A 13 12.84 12.57 6.15
CA ASP A 13 13.23 11.47 7.04
C ASP A 13 12.49 10.17 6.68
N THR A 14 12.87 9.07 7.34
CA THR A 14 12.31 7.74 7.09
C THR A 14 10.79 7.72 7.28
N TYR A 15 10.27 8.49 8.26
CA TYR A 15 8.84 8.65 8.49
C TYR A 15 8.12 9.26 7.28
N GLU A 16 8.58 10.41 6.79
CA GLU A 16 7.98 11.09 5.65
C GLU A 16 8.07 10.26 4.36
N GLN A 17 9.21 9.57 4.16
CA GLN A 17 9.39 8.64 3.03
C GLN A 17 8.38 7.49 3.10
N MET A 18 8.28 6.81 4.25
CA MET A 18 7.36 5.69 4.45
C MET A 18 5.90 6.12 4.30
N GLN A 19 5.51 7.26 4.90
CA GLN A 19 4.18 7.84 4.75
C GLN A 19 3.84 8.06 3.26
N THR A 20 4.80 8.57 2.48
CA THR A 20 4.61 8.81 1.04
C THR A 20 4.47 7.52 0.25
N ILE A 21 5.28 6.49 0.55
CA ILE A 21 5.20 5.18 -0.08
C ILE A 21 3.83 4.55 0.21
N LEU A 22 3.42 4.47 1.48
CA LEU A 22 2.13 3.92 1.91
C LEU A 22 0.96 4.63 1.24
N LYS A 23 0.96 5.98 1.25
CA LYS A 23 -0.08 6.78 0.59
C LYS A 23 -0.15 6.52 -0.90
N SER A 24 1.00 6.43 -1.56
CA SER A 24 1.09 6.18 -3.01
C SER A 24 0.56 4.79 -3.35
N PHE A 25 0.97 3.77 -2.59
CA PHE A 25 0.50 2.40 -2.75
C PHE A 25 -1.01 2.28 -2.53
N LEU A 26 -1.53 2.81 -1.43
CA LEU A 26 -2.97 2.78 -1.14
C LEU A 26 -3.77 3.56 -2.19
N THR A 27 -3.26 4.69 -2.67
CA THR A 27 -3.92 5.45 -3.74
C THR A 27 -4.03 4.61 -5.03
N TYR A 28 -3.00 3.83 -5.37
CA TYR A 28 -3.03 2.91 -6.49
C TYR A 28 -4.02 1.75 -6.28
N ASP A 29 -4.05 1.14 -5.10
CA ASP A 29 -4.96 0.01 -4.81
C ASP A 29 -6.44 0.45 -4.82
N LEU A 30 -6.68 1.75 -4.60
CA LEU A 30 -7.98 2.41 -4.65
C LEU A 30 -8.30 3.08 -6.00
N ARG A 31 -7.44 2.97 -7.02
CA ARG A 31 -7.52 3.77 -8.27
C ARG A 31 -8.84 3.68 -9.03
N GLU A 32 -9.56 2.57 -8.88
CA GLU A 32 -10.85 2.33 -9.53
C GLU A 32 -12.01 3.06 -8.83
N LEU A 33 -11.80 3.54 -7.59
CA LEU A 33 -12.79 4.30 -6.84
C LEU A 33 -12.70 5.79 -7.15
N PRO A 34 -13.84 6.51 -7.23
CA PRO A 34 -13.86 7.94 -7.53
C PRO A 34 -12.97 8.77 -6.60
N SER A 35 -12.11 9.61 -7.16
CA SER A 35 -11.18 10.46 -6.41
C SER A 35 -11.86 11.54 -5.56
N ARG A 36 -13.11 11.90 -5.89
CA ARG A 36 -13.95 12.82 -5.11
C ARG A 36 -14.34 12.29 -3.72
N TYR A 37 -14.23 10.99 -3.51
CA TYR A 37 -14.50 10.39 -2.21
C TYR A 37 -13.28 10.55 -1.31
N GLU A 38 -13.54 10.88 -0.06
CA GLU A 38 -12.50 10.98 0.96
C GLU A 38 -11.67 9.69 1.05
N PHE A 39 -10.37 9.83 1.32
CA PHE A 39 -9.43 8.71 1.26
C PHE A 39 -9.86 7.53 2.13
N TRP A 40 -10.18 7.77 3.40
CA TRP A 40 -10.61 6.72 4.34
C TRP A 40 -11.95 6.11 3.97
N TYR A 41 -12.83 6.88 3.32
CA TYR A 41 -14.08 6.36 2.79
C TYR A 41 -13.83 5.40 1.62
N ARG A 42 -12.89 5.72 0.72
CA ARG A 42 -12.47 4.81 -0.35
C ARG A 42 -11.84 3.52 0.19
N VAL A 43 -11.01 3.61 1.23
CA VAL A 43 -10.46 2.43 1.93
C VAL A 43 -11.59 1.54 2.45
N ALA A 44 -12.57 2.12 3.14
CA ALA A 44 -13.71 1.38 3.66
C ALA A 44 -14.55 0.70 2.57
N ILE A 45 -14.83 1.39 1.46
CA ILE A 45 -15.51 0.80 0.29
C ILE A 45 -14.73 -0.40 -0.23
N ARG A 46 -13.42 -0.26 -0.47
CA ARG A 46 -12.58 -1.34 -1.02
C ARG A 46 -12.51 -2.55 -0.09
N GLN A 47 -12.44 -2.34 1.22
CA GLN A 47 -12.50 -3.42 2.21
C GLN A 47 -13.85 -4.16 2.14
N GLU A 48 -14.96 -3.43 2.05
CA GLU A 48 -16.30 -4.03 1.98
C GLU A 48 -16.55 -4.78 0.65
N GLU A 49 -16.04 -4.25 -0.47
CA GLU A 49 -16.03 -4.95 -1.76
C GLU A 49 -15.31 -6.31 -1.65
N LEU A 50 -14.12 -6.32 -1.03
CA LEU A 50 -13.35 -7.55 -0.83
C LEU A 50 -14.07 -8.53 0.11
N ARG A 51 -14.69 -8.07 1.21
CA ARG A 51 -15.49 -8.92 2.11
C ARG A 51 -16.69 -9.54 1.39
N THR A 52 -17.39 -8.75 0.58
CA THR A 52 -18.54 -9.21 -0.22
C THR A 52 -18.10 -10.28 -1.24
N LEU A 53 -17.01 -10.03 -1.98
CA LEU A 53 -16.47 -10.99 -2.92
C LEU A 53 -15.99 -12.27 -2.23
N GLN A 54 -15.30 -12.13 -1.09
CA GLN A 54 -14.84 -13.27 -0.29
C GLN A 54 -16.02 -14.16 0.11
N ALA A 55 -17.10 -13.59 0.65
CA ALA A 55 -18.32 -14.32 1.00
C ALA A 55 -18.96 -15.01 -0.22
N ALA A 56 -19.05 -14.30 -1.34
CA ALA A 56 -19.63 -14.84 -2.58
C ALA A 56 -18.84 -16.02 -3.15
N HIS A 57 -17.50 -15.97 -3.11
CA HIS A 57 -16.64 -17.08 -3.52
C HIS A 57 -16.76 -18.25 -2.55
N ARG A 58 -16.73 -17.99 -1.23
CA ARG A 58 -16.87 -19.03 -0.19
C ARG A 58 -18.13 -19.88 -0.38
N ALA A 59 -19.26 -19.24 -0.66
CA ALA A 59 -20.54 -19.92 -0.87
C ALA A 59 -20.57 -20.86 -2.10
N LYS A 60 -19.64 -20.69 -3.05
CA LYS A 60 -19.58 -21.43 -4.32
C LYS A 60 -18.44 -22.45 -4.40
N ILE A 61 -17.67 -22.62 -3.32
CA ILE A 61 -16.58 -23.59 -3.26
C ILE A 61 -17.14 -25.00 -3.42
N SER A 62 -16.55 -25.78 -4.33
CA SER A 62 -16.84 -27.20 -4.49
C SER A 62 -15.62 -27.92 -5.06
N MET A 63 -15.26 -29.06 -4.48
CA MET A 63 -14.11 -29.84 -4.95
C MET A 63 -14.45 -30.72 -6.16
N ILE A 64 -15.74 -30.84 -6.49
CA ILE A 64 -16.26 -31.72 -7.54
C ILE A 64 -15.95 -31.17 -8.93
N SER A 65 -16.06 -29.85 -9.14
CA SER A 65 -15.88 -29.23 -10.45
C SER A 65 -14.65 -28.31 -10.48
N ALA A 66 -14.11 -28.09 -11.68
CA ALA A 66 -13.05 -27.11 -11.88
C ALA A 66 -13.49 -25.69 -11.48
N VAL A 67 -14.75 -25.32 -11.76
CA VAL A 67 -15.31 -24.02 -11.37
C VAL A 67 -15.41 -23.88 -9.85
N GLY A 68 -15.79 -24.95 -9.15
CA GLY A 68 -15.82 -24.96 -7.68
C GLY A 68 -14.43 -24.78 -7.07
N ARG A 69 -13.40 -25.41 -7.65
CA ARG A 69 -11.99 -25.20 -7.25
C ARG A 69 -11.48 -23.81 -7.58
N PHE A 70 -11.93 -23.22 -8.69
CA PHE A 70 -11.66 -21.81 -9.01
C PHE A 70 -12.17 -20.89 -7.89
N HIS A 71 -13.38 -21.11 -7.37
CA HIS A 71 -13.88 -20.32 -6.25
C HIS A 71 -13.02 -20.46 -4.98
N GLN A 72 -12.43 -21.63 -4.72
CA GLN A 72 -11.49 -21.81 -3.61
C GLN A 72 -10.21 -20.99 -3.79
N VAL A 73 -9.64 -21.00 -5.00
CA VAL A 73 -8.45 -20.21 -5.33
C VAL A 73 -8.73 -18.71 -5.16
N GLN A 74 -9.85 -18.24 -5.69
CA GLN A 74 -10.25 -16.83 -5.57
C GLN A 74 -10.54 -16.43 -4.12
N TYR A 75 -11.24 -17.28 -3.35
CA TYR A 75 -11.47 -17.05 -1.93
C TYR A 75 -10.15 -16.85 -1.16
N ASN A 76 -9.16 -17.73 -1.39
CA ASN A 76 -7.86 -17.63 -0.74
C ASN A 76 -7.13 -16.33 -1.13
N SER A 77 -7.12 -16.00 -2.43
CA SER A 77 -6.50 -14.78 -2.95
C SER A 77 -7.14 -13.51 -2.36
N ILE A 78 -8.47 -13.42 -2.36
CA ILE A 78 -9.20 -12.28 -1.80
C ILE A 78 -8.97 -12.16 -0.30
N THR A 79 -8.93 -13.29 0.43
CA THR A 79 -8.64 -13.30 1.88
C THR A 79 -7.28 -12.67 2.17
N GLN A 80 -6.25 -13.06 1.41
CA GLN A 80 -4.92 -12.48 1.55
C GLN A 80 -4.89 -11.00 1.15
N LYS A 81 -5.58 -10.62 0.07
CA LYS A 81 -5.65 -9.24 -0.39
C LYS A 81 -6.33 -8.34 0.65
N LEU A 82 -7.43 -8.79 1.26
CA LEU A 82 -8.13 -8.07 2.31
C LEU A 82 -7.23 -7.87 3.53
N ALA A 83 -6.61 -8.93 4.04
CA ALA A 83 -5.73 -8.85 5.21
C ALA A 83 -4.54 -7.90 4.96
N LYS A 84 -3.92 -7.96 3.77
CA LYS A 84 -2.83 -7.04 3.38
C LYS A 84 -3.31 -5.59 3.32
N LEU A 85 -4.50 -5.33 2.77
CA LEU A 85 -5.07 -3.97 2.69
C LEU A 85 -5.40 -3.42 4.09
N GLU A 86 -6.03 -4.23 4.96
CA GLU A 86 -6.34 -3.85 6.34
C GLU A 86 -5.07 -3.48 7.09
N ARG A 87 -4.06 -4.34 7.05
CA ARG A 87 -2.77 -4.09 7.71
C ARG A 87 -2.10 -2.80 7.22
N LEU A 88 -1.98 -2.62 5.91
CA LEU A 88 -1.33 -1.42 5.35
C LEU A 88 -2.12 -0.15 5.63
N ALA A 89 -3.45 -0.21 5.65
CA ALA A 89 -4.30 0.92 6.01
C ALA A 89 -4.12 1.30 7.48
N ASP A 90 -4.08 0.33 8.39
CA ASP A 90 -3.88 0.58 9.82
C ASP A 90 -2.50 1.16 10.12
N ILE A 91 -1.46 0.64 9.48
CA ILE A 91 -0.11 1.20 9.57
C ILE A 91 -0.10 2.63 9.03
N TYR A 92 -0.72 2.88 7.87
CA TYR A 92 -0.80 4.25 7.34
C TYR A 92 -1.51 5.23 8.28
N LYS A 93 -2.50 4.78 9.08
CA LYS A 93 -3.11 5.64 10.12
C LYS A 93 -2.08 6.08 11.15
N MET A 94 -1.16 5.19 11.57
CA MET A 94 -0.07 5.55 12.50
C MET A 94 0.83 6.63 11.89
N PHE A 95 1.14 6.51 10.59
CA PHE A 95 1.87 7.53 9.84
C PHE A 95 1.04 8.79 9.53
N CYS A 96 -0.22 8.89 9.95
CA CYS A 96 -0.98 10.14 9.91
C CYS A 96 -0.95 10.90 11.25
N ILE A 97 -0.31 10.35 12.28
CA ILE A 97 -0.15 10.95 13.60
C ILE A 97 1.28 11.48 13.68
N GLU A 98 1.45 12.80 13.70
CA GLU A 98 2.78 13.43 13.70
C GLU A 98 3.53 13.16 15.00
N GLU A 99 2.81 13.01 16.11
CA GLU A 99 3.34 12.69 17.43
C GLU A 99 4.05 11.33 17.48
N GLU A 100 3.72 10.41 16.57
CA GLU A 100 4.36 9.09 16.46
C GLU A 100 5.68 9.12 15.66
N ARG A 101 6.03 10.27 15.05
CA ARG A 101 7.15 10.38 14.12
C ARG A 101 8.48 9.93 14.69
N GLU A 102 8.84 10.37 15.90
CA GLU A 102 10.11 9.99 16.52
C GLU A 102 10.17 8.49 16.81
N VAL A 103 9.09 7.92 17.34
CA VAL A 103 8.98 6.49 17.65
C VAL A 103 9.07 5.66 16.37
N LEU A 104 8.36 6.06 15.32
CA LEU A 104 8.37 5.36 14.03
C LEU A 104 9.73 5.46 13.33
N ASN A 105 10.38 6.62 13.35
CA ASN A 105 11.75 6.77 12.85
C ASN A 105 12.73 5.86 13.59
N HIS A 106 12.61 5.76 14.91
CA HIS A 106 13.44 4.85 15.72
C HIS A 106 13.17 3.38 15.35
N ARG A 107 11.90 2.95 15.27
CA ARG A 107 11.52 1.57 14.90
C ARG A 107 11.97 1.20 13.50
N LEU A 108 11.97 2.15 12.57
CA LEU A 108 12.37 1.96 11.17
C LEU A 108 13.86 2.20 10.92
N HIS A 109 14.67 2.46 11.94
CA HIS A 109 16.07 2.84 11.77
C HIS A 109 16.88 1.83 10.94
N PHE A 110 16.67 0.53 11.17
CA PHE A 110 17.35 -0.54 10.45
C PHE A 110 16.81 -0.79 9.03
N HIS A 111 15.67 -0.21 8.67
CA HIS A 111 15.06 -0.31 7.35
C HIS A 111 15.25 0.97 6.51
N LYS A 112 15.93 2.00 7.03
CA LYS A 112 16.06 3.31 6.39
C LYS A 112 16.58 3.26 4.95
N GLU A 113 17.55 2.39 4.66
CA GLU A 113 18.16 2.28 3.33
C GLU A 113 17.21 1.62 2.33
N THR A 114 16.52 0.55 2.77
CA THR A 114 15.47 -0.11 2.00
C THR A 114 14.31 0.86 1.70
N ILE A 115 13.91 1.64 2.71
CA ILE A 115 12.83 2.62 2.58
C ILE A 115 13.23 3.74 1.62
N ALA A 116 14.46 4.25 1.71
CA ALA A 116 14.96 5.26 0.79
C ALA A 116 15.00 4.75 -0.66
N ALA A 117 15.51 3.53 -0.89
CA ALA A 117 15.51 2.92 -2.21
C ALA A 117 14.09 2.71 -2.78
N LEU A 118 13.17 2.22 -1.94
CA LEU A 118 11.77 2.06 -2.33
C LEU A 118 11.11 3.41 -2.64
N TYR A 119 11.42 4.44 -1.85
CA TYR A 119 10.94 5.79 -2.07
C TYR A 119 11.39 6.34 -3.44
N GLU A 120 12.66 6.15 -3.81
CA GLU A 120 13.18 6.55 -5.12
C GLU A 120 12.41 5.88 -6.27
N HIS A 121 12.14 4.58 -6.17
CA HIS A 121 11.33 3.87 -7.15
C HIS A 121 9.90 4.43 -7.25
N ILE A 122 9.29 4.82 -6.12
CA ILE A 122 7.96 5.45 -6.09
C ILE A 122 7.97 6.85 -6.74
N GLN A 123 9.04 7.64 -6.56
CA GLN A 123 9.17 8.93 -7.24
C GLN A 123 9.21 8.77 -8.76
N GLN A 124 9.73 7.64 -9.25
CA GLN A 124 9.85 7.31 -10.66
C GLN A 124 8.73 6.39 -11.17
N LYS A 125 7.62 6.25 -10.43
CA LYS A 125 6.55 5.29 -10.74
C LYS A 125 5.94 5.41 -12.15
N GLU A 126 6.01 6.60 -12.76
CA GLU A 126 5.53 6.85 -14.13
C GLU A 126 6.31 6.06 -15.19
N LEU A 127 7.51 5.58 -14.89
CA LEU A 127 8.26 4.68 -15.76
C LEU A 127 7.58 3.32 -15.94
N TYR A 128 6.63 2.96 -15.07
CA TYR A 128 5.96 1.66 -15.04
C TYR A 128 4.48 1.73 -15.45
N THR A 129 3.99 2.87 -15.96
CA THR A 129 2.57 3.08 -16.30
C THR A 129 2.22 2.81 -17.76
N TYR A 130 3.20 2.38 -18.57
CA TYR A 130 3.01 2.12 -20.01
C TYR A 130 2.15 0.88 -20.32
N CYS A 131 1.92 0.01 -19.34
CA CYS A 131 1.06 -1.16 -19.46
C CYS A 131 0.49 -1.54 -18.09
N ASP A 132 -0.82 -1.83 -18.03
CA ASP A 132 -1.50 -2.22 -16.79
C ASP A 132 -0.86 -3.43 -16.09
N THR A 133 -0.39 -4.42 -16.87
CA THR A 133 0.29 -5.59 -16.32
C THR A 133 1.61 -5.22 -15.64
N VAL A 134 2.40 -4.35 -16.27
CA VAL A 134 3.67 -3.89 -15.69
C VAL A 134 3.43 -3.02 -14.47
N GLN A 135 2.44 -2.14 -14.55
CA GLN A 135 2.03 -1.31 -13.43
C GLN A 135 1.61 -2.19 -12.24
N GLN A 136 0.79 -3.22 -12.48
CA GLN A 136 0.39 -4.17 -11.46
C GLN A 136 1.58 -4.90 -10.84
N GLN A 137 2.49 -5.44 -11.66
CA GLN A 137 3.69 -6.13 -11.16
C GLN A 137 4.58 -5.22 -10.32
N PHE A 138 4.77 -3.97 -10.73
CA PHE A 138 5.50 -2.96 -9.95
C PHE A 138 4.86 -2.77 -8.57
N TRP A 139 3.54 -2.54 -8.52
CA TRP A 139 2.86 -2.33 -7.25
C TRP A 139 2.74 -3.60 -6.39
N GLU A 140 2.76 -4.78 -6.98
CA GLU A 140 2.89 -6.05 -6.25
C GLU A 140 4.28 -6.16 -5.61
N ALA A 141 5.36 -5.81 -6.32
CA ALA A 141 6.70 -5.78 -5.75
C ALA A 141 6.81 -4.75 -4.60
N VAL A 142 6.32 -3.52 -4.81
CA VAL A 142 6.24 -2.48 -3.78
C VAL A 142 5.49 -2.96 -2.53
N ARG A 143 4.39 -3.71 -2.71
CA ARG A 143 3.59 -4.24 -1.59
C ARG A 143 4.39 -5.22 -0.74
N GLU A 144 5.14 -6.11 -1.36
CA GLU A 144 5.96 -7.10 -0.64
C GLU A 144 7.08 -6.39 0.14
N ASP A 145 7.77 -5.43 -0.48
CA ASP A 145 8.79 -4.63 0.21
C ASP A 145 8.21 -3.80 1.36
N LEU A 146 7.03 -3.20 1.15
CA LEU A 146 6.30 -2.49 2.20
C LEU A 146 6.00 -3.40 3.37
N LEU A 147 5.38 -4.56 3.13
CA LEU A 147 4.99 -5.51 4.19
C LEU A 147 6.18 -6.03 4.96
N ASN A 148 7.34 -6.20 4.31
CA ASN A 148 8.59 -6.57 4.95
C ASN A 148 9.14 -5.43 5.82
N ALA A 149 9.17 -4.20 5.30
CA ALA A 149 9.69 -3.03 6.01
C ALA A 149 8.87 -2.69 7.26
N VAL A 150 7.57 -2.96 7.25
CA VAL A 150 6.66 -2.68 8.37
C VAL A 150 6.33 -3.90 9.21
N ALA A 151 6.99 -5.04 8.98
CA ALA A 151 6.64 -6.32 9.62
C ALA A 151 6.69 -6.28 11.16
N HIS A 152 7.52 -5.41 11.72
CA HIS A 152 7.75 -5.24 13.16
C HIS A 152 7.00 -4.05 13.76
N LEU A 153 6.12 -3.40 12.99
CA LEU A 153 5.37 -2.23 13.43
C LEU A 153 4.09 -2.56 14.22
N ASP A 154 3.70 -3.83 14.26
CA ASP A 154 2.61 -4.36 15.07
C ASP A 154 2.91 -4.34 16.58
#